data_AF-A0A659UI14-F1
#
_entry.id   AF-A0A659UI14-F1
#
_cell.length_a   1.000
_cell.length_b   1.000
_cell.length_c   1.000
_cell.angle_alpha   90.00
_cell.angle_beta   90.00
_cell.angle_gamma   90.00
#
_symmetry.space_group_name_H-M   'P 1'
#
loop_
_entity.id
_entity.type
_entity.pdbx_description
1 polymer ?
#
loop_
_entity_poly.entity_id
_entity_poly.type
_entity_poly.pdbx_seq_one_letter_code
_entity_poly.pdbx_strand_id
1 'polypeptide(L)' 'EMQELIGICNRILVMREGRLTGELQGAEMTESNVALLATSGPKPRPMAKGGTEWLS' A
#
# COMPACT_ATOMS: atom_id res chain seq x y z
N GLU A 1 -11.46 15.56 -3.11
CA GLU A 1 -11.13 14.72 -4.27
C GLU A 1 -10.06 13.66 -3.93
N MET A 2 -10.26 12.39 -4.29
CA MET A 2 -9.25 11.32 -4.09
C MET A 2 -7.94 11.62 -4.84
N GLN A 3 -8.04 12.28 -6.00
CA GLN A 3 -6.90 12.72 -6.80
C GLN A 3 -5.99 13.72 -6.06
N GLU A 4 -6.54 14.61 -5.23
CA GLU A 4 -5.74 15.54 -4.43
C GLU A 4 -4.89 14.81 -3.39
N LEU A 5 -5.45 13.79 -2.72
CA LEU A 5 -4.73 12.97 -1.74
C LEU A 5 -3.57 12.21 -2.39
N ILE A 6 -3.80 11.64 -3.57
CA ILE A 6 -2.77 10.97 -4.36
C ILE A 6 -1.64 11.93 -4.75
N GLY A 7 -1.96 13.20 -5.03
CA GLY A 7 -0.98 14.23 -5.39
C GLY A 7 -0.10 14.73 -4.23
N ILE A 8 -0.58 14.65 -2.99
CA ILE A 8 0.12 15.20 -1.81
C ILE A 8 0.75 14.12 -0.92
N CYS A 9 0.23 12.89 -0.94
CA CYS A 9 0.68 11.84 -0.03
C CYS A 9 1.90 11.10 -0.60
N ASN A 10 2.92 10.89 0.23
CA ASN A 10 4.02 9.97 -0.12
C ASN A 10 3.65 8.50 0.13
N ARG A 11 2.73 8.23 1.07
CA ARG A 11 2.22 6.90 1.41
C ARG A 11 0.74 6.96 1.80
N ILE A 12 -0.05 5.96 1.42
CA ILE A 12 -1.46 5.81 1.83
C ILE A 12 -1.61 4.47 2.54
N LEU A 13 -2.10 4.50 3.78
CA LEU A 13 -2.42 3.32 4.58
C LEU A 13 -3.94 3.14 4.59
N VAL A 14 -4.42 1.97 4.19
CA VAL A 14 -5.85 1.65 4.13
C VAL A 14 -6.21 0.70 5.27
N MET A 15 -7.30 1.02 5.96
CA MET A 15 -7.79 0.24 7.10
C MET A 15 -9.25 -0.20 6.87
N ARG A 16 -9.57 -1.41 7.33
CA ARG A 16 -10.93 -1.98 7.33
C ARG A 16 -11.12 -2.78 8.63
N GLU A 17 -12.27 -2.60 9.29
CA GLU A 17 -12.60 -3.32 10.53
C GLU A 17 -11.50 -3.23 11.62
N GLY A 18 -10.90 -2.05 11.75
CA GLY A 18 -9.83 -1.79 12.73
C GLY A 18 -8.48 -2.46 12.40
N ARG A 19 -8.34 -3.05 11.21
CA ARG A 19 -7.10 -3.70 10.75
C ARG A 19 -6.54 -2.97 9.53
N LEU A 20 -5.20 -2.94 9.43
CA LEU A 20 -4.52 -2.48 8.23
C LEU A 20 -4.75 -3.51 7.11
N THR A 21 -5.37 -3.08 6.01
CA THR A 21 -5.56 -3.92 4.82
C THR A 21 -4.44 -3.71 3.81
N GLY A 22 -3.75 -2.59 3.82
CA GLY A 22 -2.58 -2.45 2.99
C GLY A 22 -1.99 -1.07 2.99
N GLU A 23 -0.95 -0.97 2.19
CA GLU A 23 -0.20 0.26 1.98
C GLU A 23 0.02 0.46 0.48
N LEU A 24 -0.16 1.69 0.04
CA LEU A 24 0.08 2.13 -1.34
C LEU A 24 1.15 3.21 -1.33
N GLN A 25 2.08 3.12 -2.28
CA GLN A 25 3.12 4.13 -2.50
C GLN A 25 3.32 4.38 -4.00
N GLY A 26 3.76 5.59 -4.35
CA GLY A 26 4.11 5.94 -5.72
C GLY A 26 2.99 5.61 -6.72
N ALA A 27 3.32 4.83 -7.75
CA ALA A 27 2.37 4.45 -8.80
C ALA A 27 1.22 3.54 -8.31
N GLU A 28 1.32 2.93 -7.13
CA GLU A 28 0.24 2.12 -6.56
C GLU A 28 -0.89 2.98 -5.97
N MET A 29 -0.65 4.28 -5.76
CA MET A 29 -1.66 5.22 -5.27
C MET A 29 -2.68 5.58 -6.35
N THR A 30 -3.54 4.63 -6.67
CA THR A 30 -4.66 4.84 -7.57
C THR A 30 -5.96 4.74 -6.79
N GLU A 31 -6.98 5.44 -7.24
CA GLU A 31 -8.31 5.37 -6.66
C GLU A 31 -8.84 3.92 -6.64
N SER A 32 -8.60 3.17 -7.72
CA SER A 32 -8.97 1.76 -7.82
C SER A 32 -8.28 0.90 -6.76
N ASN A 33 -6.98 1.11 -6.50
CA ASN A 33 -6.25 0.35 -5.49
C ASN A 33 -6.67 0.71 -4.07
N VAL A 34 -6.97 1.98 -3.80
CA VAL A 34 -7.52 2.42 -2.51
C VAL A 34 -8.88 1.76 -2.27
N ALA A 35 -9.78 1.82 -3.25
CA ALA A 35 -11.10 1.19 -3.18
C ALA A 35 -11.00 -0.32 -3.02
N LEU A 36 -10.07 -0.96 -3.73
CA LEU A 36 -9.80 -2.39 -3.58
C LEU A 36 -9.37 -2.70 -2.14
N LEU A 37 -8.39 -2.00 -1.55
CA LEU A 37 -7.94 -2.26 -0.17
C LEU A 37 -9.02 -1.92 0.88
N ALA A 38 -9.91 -0.98 0.59
CA ALA A 38 -11.00 -0.61 1.50
C ALA A 38 -12.13 -1.65 1.51
N THR A 39 -12.26 -2.44 0.44
CA THR A 39 -13.34 -3.43 0.27
C THR A 39 -12.87 -4.88 0.36
N SER A 40 -11.59 -5.13 0.07
CA SER A 40 -10.96 -6.45 0.10
C SER A 40 -10.10 -6.67 1.35
N GLY A 41 -9.61 -7.91 1.50
CA GLY A 41 -8.75 -8.31 2.61
C GLY A 41 -7.31 -7.79 2.49
N PRO A 42 -6.47 -8.07 3.49
CA PRO A 42 -5.13 -7.52 3.55
C PRO A 42 -4.22 -7.97 2.38
N LYS A 43 -3.52 -7.03 1.74
CA LYS A 43 -2.47 -7.34 0.75
C LYS A 43 -1.29 -7.98 1.49
N PRO A 44 -0.81 -9.17 1.06
CA PRO A 44 0.41 -9.74 1.63
C PRO A 44 1.56 -8.76 1.41
N ARG A 45 2.22 -8.37 2.50
CA ARG A 45 3.40 -7.50 2.46
C ARG A 45 4.44 -8.20 1.59
N PRO A 46 4.96 -7.58 0.52
CA PRO A 46 6.09 -8.16 -0.21
C PRO A 46 7.20 -8.40 0.81
N MET A 47 7.62 -9.65 0.98
CA MET A 47 8.78 -9.96 1.80
C MET A 47 9.94 -9.15 1.19
N ALA A 48 10.52 -8.24 1.98
CA ALA A 48 11.67 -7.46 1.54
C ALA A 48 12.74 -8.46 1.08
N LYS A 49 13.03 -8.48 -0.22
CA LYS A 49 14.15 -9.25 -0.75
C LYS A 49 15.42 -8.53 -0.29
N GLY A 50 16.05 -9.03 0.76
CA GLY A 50 17.34 -8.52 1.20
C GLY A 50 17.86 -9.27 2.41
N GLY A 51 18.86 -10.13 2.20
CA GLY A 51 19.56 -10.76 3.32
C GLY A 51 20.60 -11.84 3.05
N THR A 52 21.01 -12.15 1.81
CA THR A 52 22.16 -13.08 1.58
C THR A 52 23.16 -12.67 0.51
N GLU A 53 22.99 -11.55 -0.21
CA GLU A 53 23.94 -11.12 -1.25
C GLU A 53 25.07 -10.21 -0.73
N TRP A 54 25.26 -10.08 0.59
CA TRP A 54 26.34 -9.29 1.21
C TRP A 54 27.49 -10.14 1.78
N LEU A 55 27.57 -11.42 1.41
CA LEU A 55 28.62 -12.36 1.85
C LEU A 55 29.46 -12.92 0.69
N SER A 56 29.77 -12.11 -0.33
CA SER A 56 30.78 -12.45 -1.35
C SER A 56 31.56 -11.22 -1.77
#